data_AF-A0A561WAE3-F1
#
_entry.id   AF-A0A561WAE3-F1
#
_cell.length_a   1.000
_cell.length_b   1.000
_cell.length_c   1.000
_cell.angle_alpha   90.00
_cell.angle_beta   90.00
_cell.angle_gamma   90.00
#
_symmetry.space_group_name_H-M   'P 1'
#
loop_
_entity.id
_entity.type
_entity.pdbx_description
1 polymer ?
#
loop_
_entity_poly.entity_id
_entity_poly.type
_entity_poly.pdbx_seq_one_letter_code
_entity_poly.pdbx_strand_id
1 'polypeptide(L)'
;MQRIRQLAYAILDGTLIPIDRVADQKPYYSGKHQRHGVNVQVIADALGRLVWASAAFERRRFRPKLSRRQRAVNRAHAKIRAR
;
A
#
# COMPACT_ATOMS: atom_id res chain seq x y z
N MET A 1 24.38 5.27 -18.15
CA MET A 1 23.36 5.13 -17.10
C MET A 1 23.03 6.50 -16.49
N GLN A 2 22.17 7.31 -17.13
CA GLN A 2 21.90 8.71 -16.72
C GLN A 2 20.41 9.08 -16.61
N ARG A 3 19.48 8.13 -16.69
CA ARG A 3 18.03 8.43 -16.74
C ARG A 3 17.25 8.28 -15.42
N ILE A 4 17.91 8.00 -14.28
CA ILE A 4 17.22 7.77 -12.99
C ILE A 4 17.36 8.98 -12.03
N ARG A 5 18.04 10.05 -12.43
CA ARG A 5 18.42 11.17 -11.54
C ARG A 5 17.38 12.29 -11.37
N GLN A 6 16.17 12.18 -11.95
CA GLN A 6 15.13 13.23 -11.86
C GLN A 6 13.76 12.73 -11.38
N LEU A 7 13.67 11.49 -10.88
CA LEU A 7 12.41 10.97 -10.37
C LEU A 7 12.24 11.39 -8.91
N ALA A 8 11.48 12.44 -8.67
CA ALA A 8 10.88 12.69 -7.36
C ALA A 8 10.20 11.38 -6.92
N TYR A 9 10.71 10.76 -5.86
CA TYR A 9 10.21 9.48 -5.38
C TYR A 9 8.76 9.66 -4.88
N ALA A 10 7.79 9.29 -5.71
CA ALA A 10 6.41 9.08 -5.29
C ALA A 10 6.34 7.73 -4.57
N ILE A 11 6.34 7.72 -3.24
CA ILE A 11 6.11 6.49 -2.48
C ILE A 11 4.62 6.16 -2.59
N LEU A 12 4.27 5.09 -3.32
CA LEU A 12 2.92 4.51 -3.29
C LEU A 12 2.84 3.46 -2.17
N ASP A 13 2.28 3.84 -1.03
CA ASP A 13 1.98 2.89 0.06
C ASP A 13 0.48 2.63 0.20
N GLY A 14 0.12 1.38 0.47
CA GLY A 14 -1.19 0.99 0.94
C GLY A 14 -1.14 0.77 2.45
N THR A 15 -1.50 1.81 3.20
CA THR A 15 -1.52 1.81 4.67
C THR A 15 -2.87 1.27 5.17
N LEU A 16 -2.82 0.42 6.20
CA LEU A 16 -4.02 -0.03 6.91
C LEU A 16 -4.30 0.96 8.04
N ILE A 17 -5.40 1.71 7.94
CA ILE A 17 -5.86 2.60 9.00
C ILE A 17 -6.79 1.80 9.93
N PRO A 18 -6.49 1.71 11.24
CA PRO A 18 -7.36 1.03 12.19
C PRO A 18 -8.75 1.68 12.21
N ILE A 19 -9.79 0.85 12.26
CA ILE A 19 -11.17 1.30 12.49
C ILE A 19 -11.77 0.52 13.65
N ASP A 20 -12.69 1.15 14.37
CA ASP A 20 -13.43 0.48 15.44
C ASP A 20 -14.29 -0.66 14.90
N ARG A 21 -14.45 -1.69 15.72
CA ARG A 21 -15.22 -2.88 15.38
C ARG A 21 -16.72 -2.56 15.47
N VAL A 22 -17.31 -2.17 14.34
CA VAL A 22 -18.77 -2.14 14.19
C VAL A 22 -19.24 -3.51 13.70
N ALA A 23 -20.42 -3.97 14.15
CA ALA A 23 -21.01 -5.23 13.72
C ALA A 23 -21.11 -5.30 12.17
N ASP A 24 -21.03 -6.51 11.61
CA ASP A 24 -21.13 -6.80 10.16
C ASP A 24 -19.98 -6.33 9.24
N GLN A 25 -18.84 -5.87 9.78
CA GLN A 25 -17.69 -5.40 9.00
C GLN A 25 -16.64 -6.47 8.61
N LYS A 26 -17.05 -7.73 8.41
CA LYS A 26 -16.16 -8.85 8.00
C LYS A 26 -15.23 -8.54 6.79
N PRO A 27 -15.58 -7.68 5.81
CA PRO A 27 -14.67 -7.30 4.71
C PRO A 27 -13.47 -6.45 5.13
N TYR A 28 -13.53 -5.76 6.28
CA TYR A 28 -12.48 -4.87 6.78
C TYR A 28 -11.48 -5.56 7.73
N TYR A 29 -11.66 -6.85 8.01
CA TYR A 29 -10.69 -7.61 8.80
C TYR A 29 -9.45 -7.96 7.97
N SER A 30 -8.29 -7.42 8.35
CA SER A 30 -7.01 -7.72 7.71
C SER A 30 -6.35 -8.91 8.38
N GLY A 31 -6.45 -10.12 7.79
CA GLY A 31 -5.78 -11.32 8.32
C GLY A 31 -4.26 -11.18 8.46
N LYS A 32 -3.62 -10.39 7.58
CA LYS A 32 -2.17 -10.10 7.66
C LYS A 32 -1.78 -9.36 8.93
N HIS A 33 -2.60 -8.41 9.37
CA HIS A 33 -2.31 -7.56 10.53
C HIS A 33 -3.15 -7.96 11.76
N GLN A 34 -4.00 -8.99 11.62
CA GLN A 34 -4.95 -9.48 12.64
C GLN A 34 -5.80 -8.38 13.27
N ARG A 35 -6.14 -7.35 12.49
CA ARG A 35 -6.86 -6.16 12.95
C ARG A 35 -7.88 -5.70 11.90
N HIS A 36 -8.93 -5.04 12.36
CA HIS A 36 -9.87 -4.35 11.46
C HIS A 36 -9.25 -3.03 10.98
N GLY A 37 -9.44 -2.74 9.70
CA GLY A 37 -8.96 -1.50 9.12
C GLY A 37 -9.31 -1.34 7.64
N VAL A 38 -9.36 -0.09 7.21
CA VAL A 38 -9.50 0.27 5.79
C VAL A 38 -8.14 0.49 5.17
N ASN A 39 -8.05 0.30 3.85
CA ASN A 39 -6.81 0.58 3.14
C ASN A 39 -6.92 1.91 2.41
N VAL A 40 -5.87 2.70 2.53
CA VAL A 40 -5.70 3.96 1.83
C VAL A 40 -4.40 3.89 1.06
N GLN A 41 -4.46 4.23 -0.23
CA GLN A 41 -3.26 4.43 -1.04
C GLN A 41 -2.78 5.87 -0.90
N VAL A 42 -1.52 6.05 -0.58
CA VAL A 42 -0.88 7.35 -0.36
C VAL A 42 0.23 7.54 -1.38
N ILE A 43 0.30 8.75 -1.94
CA ILE A 43 1.46 9.26 -2.66
C ILE A 43 2.11 10.33 -1.79
N ALA A 44 3.38 10.14 -1.45
CA ALA A 44 4.20 11.12 -0.76
C ALA A 44 5.39 11.55 -1.62
N ASP A 45 5.87 12.78 -1.44
CA ASP A 45 7.10 13.25 -2.07
C ASP A 45 8.36 12.68 -1.41
N ALA A 46 9.53 13.00 -1.98
CA ALA A 46 10.81 12.48 -1.50
C ALA A 46 11.19 12.96 -0.07
N LEU A 47 10.52 13.98 0.47
CA LEU A 47 10.70 14.47 1.83
C LEU A 47 9.65 13.89 2.80
N GLY A 48 8.78 12.98 2.31
CA GLY A 48 7.72 12.36 3.10
C GLY A 48 6.45 13.20 3.24
N ARG A 49 6.30 14.30 2.49
CA ARG A 49 5.08 15.12 2.52
C ARG A 49 3.98 14.44 1.71
N LEU A 50 2.78 14.34 2.29
CA LEU A 50 1.61 13.80 1.63
C LEU A 50 1.23 14.66 0.41
N VAL A 51 1.16 14.05 -0.76
CA VAL A 51 0.74 14.70 -2.01
C VAL A 51 -0.69 14.33 -2.37
N TRP A 52 -1.07 13.06 -2.14
CA TRP A 52 -2.42 12.57 -2.43
C TRP A 52 -2.77 11.32 -1.62
N ALA A 53 -4.06 11.15 -1.33
CA ALA A 53 -4.61 9.96 -0.70
C ALA A 53 -5.85 9.48 -1.46
N SER A 54 -5.99 8.16 -1.62
CA SER A 54 -7.19 7.54 -2.19
C SER A 54 -8.35 7.56 -1.19
N ALA A 55 -9.57 7.37 -1.69
CA ALA A 55 -10.68 6.96 -0.83
C ALA A 55 -10.32 5.64 -0.11
N ALA A 56 -10.91 5.46 1.08
CA ALA A 56 -10.82 4.21 1.82
C ALA A 56 -11.45 3.07 1.01
N PHE A 57 -10.73 1.97 0.83
CA PHE A 57 -11.25 0.81 0.12
C PHE A 57 -10.96 -0.49 0.87
N GLU A 58 -11.85 -1.46 0.68
CA GLU A 58 -11.66 -2.81 1.18
C GLU A 58 -10.56 -3.53 0.40
N ARG A 59 -9.70 -4.27 1.12
CA ARG A 59 -8.79 -5.18 0.43
C ARG A 59 -9.61 -6.38 -0.05
N ARG A 60 -9.60 -6.63 -1.37
CA ARG A 60 -10.12 -7.89 -1.93
C ARG A 60 -9.47 -9.07 -1.22
N ARG A 61 -10.29 -9.90 -0.56
CA ARG A 61 -9.85 -11.15 0.11
C ARG A 61 -9.13 -12.09 -0.84
N PHE A 62 -9.62 -12.17 -2.07
CA PHE A 62 -9.02 -12.99 -3.12
C PHE A 62 -8.12 -12.12 -4.00
N ARG A 63 -6.81 -12.38 -3.92
CA ARG A 63 -5.83 -11.76 -4.80
C ARG A 63 -5.38 -12.80 -5.83
N PRO A 64 -5.62 -12.59 -7.14
CA PRO A 64 -5.08 -13.48 -8.16
C PRO A 64 -3.55 -13.55 -8.06
N LYS A 65 -2.97 -14.71 -8.38
CA LYS A 65 -1.52 -14.90 -8.34
C LYS A 65 -0.86 -13.83 -9.20
N LEU A 66 0.01 -13.05 -8.57
CA LEU A 66 0.76 -11.99 -9.26
C LEU A 66 1.62 -12.60 -10.37
N SER A 67 1.65 -11.93 -11.51
CA SER A 67 2.57 -12.25 -12.62
C SER A 67 4.03 -12.15 -12.15
N ARG A 68 4.96 -12.83 -12.85
CA ARG A 68 6.39 -12.79 -12.53
C ARG A 68 6.94 -11.36 -12.50
N ARG A 69 6.53 -10.53 -13.46
CA ARG A 69 6.89 -9.10 -13.54
C ARG A 69 6.39 -8.33 -12.31
N GLN A 70 5.13 -8.52 -11.92
CA GLN A 70 4.56 -7.83 -10.77
C GLN A 70 5.21 -8.25 -9.44
N ARG A 71 5.64 -9.51 -9.30
CA ARG A 71 6.41 -9.96 -8.12
C ARG A 71 7.80 -9.33 -8.05
N ALA A 72 8.46 -9.12 -9.19
CA ALA A 72 9.77 -8.47 -9.23
C ALA A 72 9.67 -7.01 -8.77
N VAL A 73 8.68 -6.27 -9.27
CA VAL A 73 8.41 -4.88 -8.86
C VAL A 73 8.10 -4.81 -7.36
N ASN A 74 7.20 -5.66 -6.87
CA ASN A 74 6.85 -5.67 -5.44
C ASN A 74 8.05 -6.01 -4.54
N ARG A 75 8.96 -6.88 -4.98
CA ARG A 75 10.20 -7.19 -4.22
C ARG A 75 11.18 -6.02 -4.20
N ALA A 76 11.32 -5.29 -5.30
CA ALA A 76 12.14 -4.08 -5.34
C ALA A 76 11.57 -3.01 -4.40
N HIS A 77 10.24 -2.80 -4.40
CA HIS A 77 9.58 -1.89 -3.47
C HIS A 77 9.73 -2.32 -2.01
N ALA A 78 9.64 -3.61 -1.70
CA ALA A 78 9.83 -4.11 -0.34
C ALA A 78 11.24 -3.84 0.20
N LYS A 79 12.28 -3.93 -0.66
CA LYS A 79 13.66 -3.59 -0.29
C LYS A 79 13.86 -2.10 -0.01
N ILE A 80 13.09 -1.23 -0.67
CA ILE A 80 13.12 0.21 -0.42
C ILE A 80 12.48 0.54 0.92
N ARG A 81 11.40 -0.15 1.32
CA ARG A 81 10.72 0.05 2.62
C ARG A 81 11.48 -0.44 3.85
N ALA A 82 12.46 -1.32 3.66
CA ALA A 82 13.24 -1.92 4.76
C ALA A 82 14.55 -1.17 5.06
N ARG A 83 14.75 -0.01 4.43
CA ARG A 83 15.82 0.95 4.73
C ARG A 83 15.22 2.16 5.41
#